data_AF-A0A3M1J8F0-F1
#
_entry.id   AF-A0A3M1J8F0-F1
#
_cell.length_a   1.000
_cell.length_b   1.000
_cell.length_c   1.000
_cell.angle_alpha   90.00
_cell.angle_beta   90.00
_cell.angle_gamma   90.00
#
_symmetry.space_group_name_H-M   'P 1'
#
loop_
_entity.id
_entity.type
_entity.pdbx_description
1 polymer ?
#
loop_
_entity_poly.entity_id
_entity_poly.type
_entity_poly.pdbx_seq_one_letter_code
_entity_poly.pdbx_strand_id
1 'polypeptide(L)'
;MATIYIVRPSKVGMAINFRYFVDSTYVGKCNYGKYVRVEVPPGHHRIWAKAEGFSFVTAELEAGKTYLLEARPSMGLFYSNVTLRSVSRVDNRKVDRAVRCLQKHRPLVLSTEELAEGQSRWQNIIARAAARQAKDEVEGIVYPLLTEALPLREWGFE
;
A
#
# COMPACT_ATOMS: atom_id res chain seq x y z
N MET A 1 3.57 -17.70 1.48
CA MET A 1 3.03 -16.37 1.17
C MET A 1 3.44 -15.38 2.25
N ALA A 2 3.68 -14.13 1.87
CA ALA A 2 3.77 -12.99 2.77
C ALA A 2 2.48 -12.16 2.67
N THR A 3 2.09 -11.50 3.76
CA THR A 3 0.84 -10.71 3.80
C THR A 3 1.16 -9.23 3.96
N ILE A 4 0.58 -8.38 3.12
CA ILE A 4 0.72 -6.92 3.22
C ILE A 4 -0.65 -6.31 3.53
N TYR A 5 -0.71 -5.49 4.58
CA TYR A 5 -1.85 -4.66 4.91
C TYR A 5 -1.54 -3.20 4.52
N ILE A 6 -2.37 -2.61 3.67
CA ILE A 6 -2.31 -1.20 3.32
C ILE A 6 -3.51 -0.49 3.95
N VAL A 7 -3.27 0.31 4.99
CA VAL A 7 -4.31 0.96 5.79
C VAL A 7 -4.44 2.45 5.46
N ARG A 8 -5.67 2.96 5.41
CA ARG A 8 -5.95 4.40 5.27
C ARG A 8 -6.70 4.95 6.50
N PRO A 9 -5.99 5.27 7.60
CA PRO A 9 -6.61 5.75 8.84
C PRO A 9 -6.80 7.27 8.90
N SER A 10 -6.29 8.05 7.95
CA SER A 10 -6.38 9.52 7.96
C SER A 10 -7.75 10.04 7.57
N LYS A 11 -8.33 11.01 8.27
CA LYS A 11 -9.56 11.69 7.85
C LYS A 11 -9.34 12.79 6.80
N VAL A 12 -8.10 13.16 6.49
CA VAL A 12 -7.84 14.23 5.50
C VAL A 12 -8.14 13.72 4.09
N GLY A 13 -9.02 14.36 3.33
CA GLY A 13 -9.40 13.89 1.98
C GLY A 13 -10.15 12.57 2.01
N MET A 14 -11.19 12.43 2.85
CA MET A 14 -11.89 11.15 3.07
C MET A 14 -12.47 10.52 1.81
N ALA A 15 -12.90 11.34 0.85
CA ALA A 15 -13.50 10.91 -0.41
C ALA A 15 -12.46 10.48 -1.47
N ILE A 16 -11.17 10.73 -1.23
CA ILE A 16 -10.12 10.43 -2.21
C ILE A 16 -9.86 8.93 -2.21
N ASN A 17 -10.00 8.31 -3.38
CA ASN A 17 -9.68 6.90 -3.58
C ASN A 17 -8.21 6.76 -4.01
N PHE A 18 -7.42 6.16 -3.15
CA PHE A 18 -6.07 5.73 -3.50
C PHE A 18 -6.13 4.34 -4.13
N ARG A 19 -5.39 4.16 -5.21
CA ARG A 19 -5.22 2.86 -5.87
C ARG A 19 -3.88 2.29 -5.46
N TYR A 20 -3.83 0.98 -5.24
CA TYR A 20 -2.65 0.27 -4.79
C TYR A 20 -2.29 -0.82 -5.76
N PHE A 21 -1.00 -1.03 -5.88
CA PHE A 21 -0.40 -1.98 -6.80
C PHE A 21 0.78 -2.65 -6.10
N VAL A 22 0.98 -3.92 -6.43
CA VAL A 22 2.20 -4.65 -6.11
C VAL A 22 2.81 -5.09 -7.44
N ASP A 23 4.03 -4.66 -7.68
CA ASP A 23 4.74 -4.77 -8.95
C ASP A 23 3.90 -4.20 -10.11
N SER A 24 3.41 -5.05 -11.00
CA SER A 24 2.56 -4.67 -12.13
C SER A 24 1.09 -5.05 -11.94
N THR A 25 0.70 -5.48 -10.74
CA THR A 25 -0.64 -6.00 -10.45
C THR A 25 -1.42 -5.00 -9.60
N TYR A 26 -2.64 -4.68 -10.04
CA TYR A 26 -3.61 -3.92 -9.27
C TYR A 26 -4.17 -4.76 -8.13
N VAL A 27 -4.03 -4.27 -6.89
CA VAL A 27 -4.47 -5.01 -5.69
C VAL A 27 -5.67 -4.37 -4.99
N GLY A 28 -6.05 -3.16 -5.42
CA GLY A 28 -7.31 -2.56 -5.03
C GLY A 28 -7.26 -1.06 -4.85
N LYS A 29 -8.36 -0.51 -4.33
CA LYS A 29 -8.49 0.92 -4.03
C LYS A 29 -9.20 1.14 -2.72
N CYS A 30 -8.72 2.05 -1.89
CA CYS A 30 -9.42 2.37 -0.65
C CYS A 30 -9.49 3.88 -0.40
N ASN A 31 -10.54 4.26 0.31
CA ASN A 31 -10.76 5.60 0.85
C ASN A 31 -10.72 5.53 2.38
N TYR A 32 -11.28 6.52 3.08
CA TYR A 32 -11.23 6.54 4.54
C TYR A 32 -11.82 5.32 5.25
N GLY A 33 -11.09 4.84 6.26
CA GLY A 33 -11.57 3.78 7.12
C GLY A 33 -11.72 2.47 6.37
N LYS A 34 -10.78 2.19 5.47
CA LYS A 34 -10.69 0.92 4.74
C LYS A 34 -9.23 0.52 4.62
N TYR A 35 -9.01 -0.77 4.40
CA TYR A 35 -7.69 -1.31 4.14
C TYR A 35 -7.73 -2.37 3.04
N VAL A 36 -6.60 -2.55 2.37
CA VAL A 36 -6.38 -3.63 1.42
C VAL A 36 -5.46 -4.65 2.08
N ARG A 37 -5.83 -5.92 2.02
CA ARG A 37 -5.01 -7.06 2.41
C ARG A 37 -4.65 -7.82 1.15
N VAL A 38 -3.36 -8.02 0.90
CA VAL A 38 -2.88 -8.77 -0.25
C VAL A 38 -1.86 -9.81 0.20
N GLU A 39 -1.94 -11.00 -0.38
CA GLU A 39 -0.95 -12.04 -0.21
C GLU A 39 -0.10 -12.13 -1.48
N VAL A 40 1.22 -12.18 -1.27
CA VAL A 40 2.19 -12.25 -2.36
C VAL A 40 3.25 -13.31 -2.05
N PRO A 41 3.95 -13.82 -3.07
CA PRO A 41 5.14 -14.63 -2.85
C PRO A 41 6.16 -13.91 -1.94
N PRO A 42 6.99 -14.66 -1.20
CA PRO A 42 8.15 -14.06 -0.54
C PRO A 42 9.19 -13.61 -1.58
N GLY A 43 9.96 -12.56 -1.26
CA GLY A 43 11.01 -12.00 -2.11
C GLY A 43 10.92 -10.48 -2.24
N HIS A 44 11.61 -9.96 -3.26
CA HIS A 44 11.64 -8.54 -3.58
C HIS A 44 10.37 -8.11 -4.29
N HIS A 45 9.71 -7.08 -3.77
CA HIS A 45 8.51 -6.49 -4.38
C HIS A 45 8.53 -4.97 -4.35
N ARG A 46 7.93 -4.34 -5.36
CA ARG A 46 7.70 -2.90 -5.42
C ARG A 46 6.23 -2.62 -5.13
N ILE A 47 5.95 -2.00 -3.99
CA ILE A 47 4.60 -1.62 -3.59
C ILE A 47 4.41 -0.14 -3.91
N TRP A 48 3.33 0.20 -4.60
CA TRP A 48 3.10 1.58 -4.97
C TRP A 48 1.63 1.97 -4.98
N ALA A 49 1.41 3.27 -4.79
CA ALA A 49 0.09 3.86 -4.76
C ALA A 49 -0.04 4.98 -5.80
N LYS A 50 -1.25 5.13 -6.34
CA LYS A 50 -1.62 6.20 -7.24
C LYS A 50 -2.81 6.98 -6.70
N ALA A 51 -2.62 8.29 -6.61
CA ALA A 51 -3.67 9.29 -6.47
C ALA A 51 -3.50 10.33 -7.60
N GLU A 52 -3.17 11.58 -7.30
CA GLU A 52 -2.61 12.51 -8.31
C GLU A 52 -1.17 12.13 -8.66
N GLY A 53 -0.32 11.92 -7.65
CA GLY A 53 1.07 11.46 -7.81
C GLY A 53 1.23 9.96 -7.58
N PHE A 54 2.47 9.50 -7.77
CA PHE A 54 2.92 8.15 -7.43
C PHE A 54 3.68 8.17 -6.11
N SER A 55 3.55 7.11 -5.31
CA SER A 55 4.41 6.83 -4.17
C SER A 55 4.85 5.38 -4.24
N PHE A 56 6.16 5.16 -4.14
CA PHE A 56 6.81 3.85 -4.25
C PHE A 56 7.49 3.47 -2.94
N VAL A 57 7.44 2.19 -2.62
CA VAL A 57 8.12 1.53 -1.49
C VAL A 57 8.67 0.21 -2.00
N THR A 58 9.92 -0.10 -1.67
CA THR A 58 10.50 -1.42 -1.91
C THR A 58 10.26 -2.29 -0.69
N ALA A 59 10.09 -3.60 -0.87
CA ALA A 59 9.88 -4.53 0.21
C ALA A 59 10.66 -5.82 -0.02
N GLU A 60 11.28 -6.31 1.04
CA GLU A 60 11.89 -7.65 1.10
C GLU A 60 11.02 -8.51 2.00
N LEU A 61 10.19 -9.34 1.37
CA LEU A 61 9.12 -10.06 2.07
C LEU A 61 9.51 -11.48 2.41
N GLU A 62 9.54 -11.80 3.68
CA GLU A 62 9.73 -13.17 4.16
C GLU A 62 8.42 -13.98 4.24
N ALA A 63 8.51 -15.29 4.02
CA ALA A 63 7.38 -16.20 4.05
C ALA A 63 6.73 -16.24 5.44
N GLY A 64 5.39 -16.21 5.49
CA GLY A 64 4.61 -16.26 6.72
C GLY A 64 4.60 -14.96 7.53
N LYS A 65 5.37 -13.95 7.12
CA LYS A 65 5.41 -12.65 7.80
C LYS A 65 4.35 -11.69 7.27
N THR A 66 3.96 -10.78 8.13
CA THR A 66 2.97 -9.74 7.85
C THR A 66 3.60 -8.36 7.91
N TYR A 67 3.31 -7.52 6.93
CA TYR A 67 3.83 -6.17 6.80
C TYR A 67 2.69 -5.16 6.73
N LEU A 68 2.94 -3.94 7.19
CA LEU A 68 1.93 -2.90 7.29
C LEU A 68 2.43 -1.59 6.69
N LEU A 69 1.62 -1.05 5.79
CA LEU A 69 1.81 0.24 5.13
C LEU A 69 0.67 1.18 5.48
N GLU A 70 1.01 2.39 5.90
CA GLU A 70 0.05 3.47 6.05
C GLU A 70 0.02 4.33 4.78
N ALA A 71 -1.14 4.40 4.13
CA ALA A 71 -1.39 5.32 3.04
C ALA A 71 -1.94 6.64 3.57
N ARG A 72 -1.16 7.71 3.43
CA ARG A 72 -1.57 9.07 3.82
C ARG A 72 -1.72 9.97 2.60
N PRO A 73 -2.73 10.85 2.57
CA PRO A 73 -2.66 12.02 1.72
C PRO A 73 -1.45 12.86 2.13
N SER A 74 -0.64 13.27 1.17
CA SER A 74 0.48 14.19 1.40
C SER A 74 0.05 15.61 1.02
N MET A 75 0.31 16.57 1.90
CA MET A 75 0.09 17.98 1.58
C MET A 75 1.26 18.51 0.75
N GLY A 76 0.96 18.96 -0.47
CA GLY A 76 1.85 19.70 -1.37
C GLY A 76 1.03 20.81 -2.05
N LEU A 77 1.34 21.16 -3.30
CA LEU A 77 0.53 22.14 -4.05
C LEU A 77 -0.92 21.66 -4.27
N PHE A 78 -1.19 20.35 -4.13
CA PHE A 78 -2.50 19.73 -4.27
C PHE A 78 -2.76 18.70 -3.16
N TYR A 79 -4.00 18.64 -2.66
CA TYR A 79 -4.44 17.76 -1.55
C TYR A 79 -4.66 16.29 -1.96
N SER A 80 -4.47 15.94 -3.23
CA SER A 80 -4.79 14.60 -3.75
C SER A 80 -3.57 13.77 -4.10
N ASN A 81 -2.39 14.10 -3.59
CA ASN A 81 -1.22 13.22 -3.66
C ASN A 81 -1.21 12.19 -2.50
N VAL A 82 -0.50 11.08 -2.68
CA VAL A 82 -0.43 9.95 -1.74
C VAL A 82 1.02 9.70 -1.32
N THR A 83 1.21 9.31 -0.08
CA THR A 83 2.49 8.80 0.45
C THR A 83 2.25 7.51 1.20
N LEU A 84 2.97 6.47 0.79
CA LEU A 84 3.07 5.21 1.52
C LEU A 84 4.18 5.33 2.57
N ARG A 85 3.89 4.90 3.80
CA ARG A 85 4.88 4.86 4.89
C ARG A 85 4.86 3.49 5.54
N SER A 86 6.04 2.92 5.76
CA SER A 86 6.19 1.73 6.59
C SER A 86 5.77 2.02 8.03
N VAL A 87 5.06 1.06 8.62
CA VAL A 87 4.72 1.08 10.04
C VAL A 87 5.70 0.16 10.76
N SER A 88 6.52 0.75 11.61
CA SER A 88 7.52 0.08 12.43
C SER A 88 7.00 -0.12 13.86
N ARG A 89 7.40 -1.20 14.54
CA ARG A 89 7.09 -1.44 15.96
C ARG A 89 7.64 -0.33 16.86
N VAL A 90 8.73 0.32 16.45
CA VAL A 90 9.35 1.42 17.18
C VAL A 90 8.38 2.62 17.27
N ASP A 91 7.48 2.77 16.30
CA ASP A 91 6.48 3.84 16.28
C ASP A 91 5.13 3.36 16.82
N ASN A 92 5.07 3.22 18.15
CA ASN A 92 3.87 2.78 18.88
C ASN A 92 2.59 3.55 18.47
N ARG A 93 2.69 4.86 18.17
CA ARG A 93 1.54 5.67 17.77
C ARG A 93 1.01 5.28 16.39
N LYS A 94 1.89 5.03 15.41
CA LYS A 94 1.48 4.59 14.07
C LYS A 94 0.90 3.19 14.08
N VAL A 95 1.52 2.28 14.83
CA VAL A 95 1.03 0.91 15.03
C VAL A 95 -0.38 0.94 15.60
N ASP A 96 -0.56 1.63 16.73
CA ASP A 96 -1.85 1.75 17.42
C ASP A 96 -2.93 2.39 16.52
N ARG A 97 -2.58 3.41 15.73
CA ARG A 97 -3.51 3.98 14.74
C ARG A 97 -3.92 2.98 13.67
N ALA A 98 -2.97 2.23 13.13
CA ALA A 98 -3.22 1.25 12.09
C ALA A 98 -4.04 0.06 12.63
N VAL A 99 -3.69 -0.46 13.80
CA VAL A 99 -4.43 -1.52 14.50
C VAL A 99 -5.87 -1.08 14.76
N ARG A 100 -6.09 0.14 15.27
CA ARG A 100 -7.45 0.68 15.42
C ARG A 100 -8.20 0.78 14.10
N CYS A 101 -7.52 1.06 13.00
CA CYS A 101 -8.15 1.07 11.68
C CYS A 101 -8.58 -0.34 11.27
N LEU A 102 -7.74 -1.35 11.52
CA LEU A 102 -8.07 -2.76 11.24
C LEU A 102 -9.25 -3.26 12.10
N GLN A 103 -9.32 -2.85 13.37
CA GLN A 103 -10.40 -3.26 14.29
C GLN A 103 -11.75 -2.61 13.95
N LYS A 104 -11.74 -1.33 13.56
CA LYS A 104 -12.98 -0.55 13.38
C LYS A 104 -13.61 -0.72 12.00
N HIS A 105 -12.83 -1.20 11.03
CA HIS A 105 -13.22 -1.16 9.64
C HIS A 105 -13.09 -2.52 8.97
N ARG A 106 -13.96 -2.77 7.99
CA ARG A 106 -13.93 -4.02 7.23
C ARG A 106 -12.80 -4.01 6.18
N PRO A 107 -12.19 -5.18 5.91
CA PRO A 107 -11.29 -5.32 4.77
C PRO A 107 -12.02 -4.98 3.48
N LEU A 108 -11.33 -4.30 2.56
CA LEU A 108 -11.78 -4.28 1.18
C LEU A 108 -11.52 -5.67 0.58
N VAL A 109 -12.60 -6.38 0.27
CA VAL A 109 -12.54 -7.61 -0.51
C VAL A 109 -13.03 -7.24 -1.91
N LEU A 110 -12.14 -7.34 -2.90
CA LEU A 110 -12.50 -7.20 -4.31
C LEU A 110 -12.69 -8.59 -4.89
N SER A 111 -13.71 -8.76 -5.73
CA SER A 111 -13.89 -10.00 -6.47
C SER A 111 -12.80 -10.16 -7.54
N THR A 112 -12.62 -11.38 -8.04
CA THR A 112 -11.65 -11.66 -9.11
C THR A 112 -11.96 -10.84 -10.37
N GLU A 113 -13.24 -10.63 -10.66
CA GLU A 113 -13.71 -9.79 -11.77
C GLU A 113 -13.34 -8.33 -11.54
N GLU A 114 -13.59 -7.77 -10.35
CA GLU A 114 -13.24 -6.38 -10.03
C GLU A 114 -11.73 -6.12 -10.10
N LEU A 115 -10.91 -7.12 -9.72
CA LEU A 115 -9.46 -7.05 -9.85
C LEU A 115 -9.04 -7.09 -11.33
N ALA A 116 -9.63 -7.97 -12.14
CA ALA A 116 -9.34 -8.07 -13.57
C ALA A 116 -9.76 -6.80 -14.34
N GLU A 117 -10.94 -6.27 -14.06
CA GLU A 117 -11.42 -5.00 -14.60
C GLU A 117 -10.50 -3.85 -14.19
N GLY A 118 -10.10 -3.82 -12.91
CA GLY A 118 -9.15 -2.84 -12.40
C GLY A 118 -7.80 -2.93 -13.12
N GLN A 119 -7.29 -4.15 -13.31
CA GLN A 119 -6.04 -4.39 -14.02
C GLN A 119 -6.10 -3.83 -15.45
N SER A 120 -7.15 -4.17 -16.20
CA SER A 120 -7.37 -3.67 -17.57
C SER A 120 -7.54 -2.16 -17.62
N ARG A 121 -8.35 -1.60 -16.72
CA ARG A 121 -8.63 -0.17 -16.65
C ARG A 121 -7.38 0.67 -16.36
N TRP A 122 -6.45 0.13 -15.56
CA TRP A 122 -5.28 0.86 -15.10
C TRP A 122 -3.98 0.49 -15.83
N GLN A 123 -4.03 -0.28 -16.93
CA GLN A 123 -2.84 -0.66 -17.71
C GLN A 123 -1.96 0.54 -18.09
N ASN A 124 -2.57 1.63 -18.57
CA ASN A 124 -1.82 2.86 -18.91
C ASN A 124 -1.10 3.48 -17.70
N ILE A 125 -1.68 3.37 -16.50
CA ILE A 125 -1.06 3.89 -15.28
C ILE A 125 0.08 2.98 -14.82
N ILE A 126 -0.08 1.66 -14.96
CA ILE A 126 0.96 0.67 -14.67
C ILE A 126 2.17 0.91 -15.60
N ALA A 127 1.95 1.11 -16.90
CA ALA A 127 3.01 1.43 -17.85
C ALA A 127 3.74 2.74 -17.48
N ARG A 128 3.01 3.77 -17.05
CA ARG A 128 3.61 5.03 -16.58
C ARG A 128 4.41 4.85 -15.29
N ALA A 129 3.94 3.99 -14.38
CA ALA A 129 4.67 3.66 -13.16
C ALA A 129 5.98 2.94 -13.48
N ALA A 130 5.95 1.97 -14.40
CA ALA A 130 7.14 1.26 -14.86
C ALA A 130 8.16 2.21 -15.51
N ALA A 131 7.71 3.12 -16.38
CA ALA A 131 8.58 4.13 -16.99
C ALA A 131 9.21 5.07 -15.95
N ARG A 132 8.43 5.45 -14.91
CA ARG A 132 8.93 6.27 -13.81
C ARG A 132 10.00 5.53 -12.99
N GLN A 133 9.76 4.27 -12.66
CA GLN A 133 10.72 3.44 -11.93
C GLN A 133 12.01 3.24 -12.73
N ALA A 134 11.92 2.96 -14.03
CA ALA A 134 13.10 2.82 -14.88
C ALA A 134 13.94 4.11 -14.92
N LYS A 135 13.27 5.27 -15.00
CA LYS A 135 13.95 6.57 -14.91
C LYS A 135 14.61 6.77 -13.54
N ASP A 136 13.88 6.52 -12.47
CA ASP A 136 14.35 6.68 -11.10
C ASP A 136 15.55 5.74 -10.81
N GLU A 137 15.56 4.54 -11.38
CA GLU A 137 16.66 3.57 -11.30
C GLU A 137 17.92 4.07 -12.00
N VAL A 138 17.80 4.68 -13.19
CA VAL A 138 18.92 5.34 -13.89
C VAL A 138 19.44 6.54 -13.12
N GLU A 139 18.56 7.30 -12.47
CA GLU A 139 18.92 8.44 -11.63
C GLU A 139 19.44 8.04 -10.23
N GLY A 140 19.44 6.74 -9.90
CA GLY A 140 19.91 6.22 -8.61
C GLY A 140 19.00 6.59 -7.42
N ILE A 141 17.73 6.90 -7.68
CA ILE A 141 16.76 7.25 -6.64
C ILE A 141 16.39 6.00 -5.84
N VAL A 142 16.64 6.04 -4.53
CA VAL A 142 16.33 4.95 -3.61
C VAL A 142 14.96 5.17 -2.98
N TYR A 143 14.07 4.19 -3.13
CA TYR A 143 12.77 4.21 -2.45
C TYR A 143 12.87 3.72 -0.99
N PRO A 144 11.98 4.17 -0.10
CA PRO A 144 11.91 3.65 1.26
C PRO A 144 11.72 2.13 1.27
N LEU A 145 12.44 1.45 2.18
CA LEU A 145 12.39 0.00 2.32
C LEU A 145 11.43 -0.42 3.43
N LEU A 146 10.59 -1.42 3.13
CA LEU A 146 9.70 -2.11 4.06
C LEU A 146 10.34 -3.45 4.44
N THR A 147 11.04 -3.47 5.57
CA THR A 147 11.65 -4.69 6.12
C THR A 147 10.97 -5.21 7.37
N GLU A 148 10.22 -4.36 8.07
CA GLU A 148 9.77 -4.71 9.42
C GLU A 148 8.45 -5.46 9.40
N ALA A 149 8.53 -6.73 9.82
CA ALA A 149 7.37 -7.56 10.02
C ALA A 149 6.69 -7.30 11.37
N LEU A 150 5.37 -7.15 11.33
CA LEU A 150 4.52 -6.98 12.51
C LEU A 150 3.83 -8.29 12.87
N PRO A 151 3.63 -8.59 14.16
CA PRO A 151 3.02 -9.83 14.61
C PRO A 151 1.50 -9.69 14.58
N LEU A 152 0.93 -9.17 13.49
CA LEU A 152 -0.52 -8.88 13.42
C LEU A 152 -1.37 -10.15 13.60
N ARG A 153 -0.85 -11.31 13.18
CA ARG A 153 -1.50 -12.61 13.41
C ARG A 153 -1.57 -12.97 14.89
N GLU A 154 -0.51 -12.70 15.65
CA GLU A 154 -0.51 -12.90 17.12
C GLU A 154 -1.51 -11.97 17.82
N TRP A 155 -1.82 -10.82 17.21
CA TRP A 155 -2.83 -9.88 17.69
C TRP A 155 -4.26 -10.20 17.19
N GLY A 156 -4.46 -11.36 16.56
CA GLY A 156 -5.77 -11.84 16.11
C GLY A 156 -6.25 -11.26 14.79
N PHE A 157 -5.37 -10.66 13.98
CA PHE A 157 -5.68 -10.23 12.61
C PHE A 157 -5.23 -11.30 11.62
N GLU A 158 -6.19 -11.97 10.98
CA GLU A 158 -5.97 -12.93 9.89
C GLU A 158 -6.34 -12.39 8.52
#